data_AF-A0A7S3F5R5-F1
#
_entry.id   AF-A0A7S3F5R5-F1
#
_cell.length_a   1.000
_cell.length_b   1.000
_cell.length_c   1.000
_cell.angle_alpha   90.00
_cell.angle_beta   90.00
_cell.angle_gamma   90.00
#
_symmetry.space_group_name_H-M   'P 1'
#
loop_
_entity.id
_entity.type
_entity.pdbx_description
1 polymer ?
#
loop_
_entity_poly.entity_id
_entity_poly.type
_entity_poly.pdbx_seq_one_letter_code
_entity_poly.pdbx_strand_id
1 'polypeptide(L)'
;TVVEAVDLLPTIADLTGLALPKQAYAGESLRPLLQSTPAGVAATRRNKTWALTQWPRRPSCTSRHTCPDGGGDPFDPLPDQAVMGYRLRTAEWAYVCWVEFDWGSGGDPHGQASAPKWGSVVARELYSHEGDDGSEAAGERFEWTNLADDPAHGSILLSMHAQLVEAVATGTVKPLLGSTLL
;
A
#
# COMPACT_ATOMS: atom_id res chain seq x y z
N THR A 1 -4.67 -13.00 7.43
CA THR A 1 -3.40 -12.27 7.59
C THR A 1 -3.02 -11.66 6.26
N VAL A 2 -2.63 -10.39 6.23
CA VAL A 2 -2.19 -9.71 5.01
C VAL A 2 -0.66 -9.70 4.95
N VAL A 3 -0.07 -9.81 3.76
CA VAL A 3 1.38 -9.81 3.49
C VAL A 3 1.68 -8.98 2.24
N GLU A 4 2.93 -8.55 2.06
CA GLU A 4 3.38 -7.79 0.88
C GLU A 4 4.59 -8.43 0.19
N ALA A 5 4.79 -8.11 -1.09
CA ALA A 5 5.98 -8.52 -1.82
C ALA A 5 7.30 -8.06 -1.15
N VAL A 6 7.30 -6.90 -0.49
CA VAL A 6 8.47 -6.39 0.24
C VAL A 6 8.89 -7.26 1.43
N ASP A 7 8.02 -8.14 1.90
CA ASP A 7 8.32 -9.11 2.97
C ASP A 7 9.20 -10.26 2.48
N LEU A 8 9.30 -10.50 1.16
CA LEU A 8 10.02 -11.66 0.61
C LEU A 8 11.51 -11.62 0.93
N LEU A 9 12.17 -10.47 0.77
CA LEU A 9 13.61 -10.35 1.01
C LEU A 9 14.00 -10.63 2.48
N PRO A 10 13.38 -9.99 3.50
CA PRO A 10 13.64 -10.34 4.89
C PRO A 10 13.26 -11.79 5.22
N THR A 11 12.23 -12.34 4.59
CA THR A 11 11.87 -13.75 4.76
C THR A 11 12.95 -14.70 4.25
N ILE A 12 13.45 -14.48 3.02
CA ILE A 12 14.49 -15.32 2.41
C ILE A 12 15.78 -15.24 3.23
N ALA A 13 16.17 -14.04 3.64
CA ALA A 13 17.37 -13.85 4.46
C ALA A 13 17.27 -14.56 5.80
N ASP A 14 16.14 -14.40 6.52
CA ASP A 14 15.87 -15.09 7.78
C ASP A 14 15.91 -16.62 7.58
N LEU A 15 15.20 -17.14 6.58
CA LEU A 15 15.16 -18.58 6.24
C LEU A 15 16.53 -19.17 5.91
N THR A 16 17.42 -18.42 5.28
CA THR A 16 18.73 -18.88 4.83
C THR A 16 19.87 -18.54 5.80
N GLY A 17 19.59 -17.80 6.87
CA GLY A 17 20.62 -17.31 7.81
C GLY A 17 21.54 -16.25 7.21
N LEU A 18 21.13 -15.60 6.12
CA LEU A 18 21.88 -14.49 5.53
C LEU A 18 21.65 -13.22 6.33
N ALA A 19 22.74 -12.53 6.68
CA ALA A 19 22.66 -11.21 7.27
C ALA A 19 22.24 -10.20 6.19
N LEU A 20 21.14 -9.50 6.43
CA LEU A 20 20.78 -8.35 5.62
C LEU A 20 21.66 -7.15 6.00
N PRO A 21 22.10 -6.33 5.02
CA PRO A 21 22.81 -5.09 5.32
C PRO A 21 21.91 -4.16 6.14
N LYS A 22 22.51 -3.23 6.90
CA LYS A 22 21.79 -2.32 7.82
C LYS A 22 20.84 -1.33 7.14
N GLN A 23 20.67 -1.41 5.82
CA GLN A 23 19.71 -0.59 5.09
C GLN A 23 18.28 -0.93 5.54
N ALA A 24 17.42 0.08 5.53
CA ALA A 24 16.02 -0.09 5.90
C ALA A 24 15.30 -0.93 4.84
N TYR A 25 15.06 -2.20 5.16
CA TYR A 25 14.12 -3.03 4.42
C TYR A 25 12.71 -2.73 4.90
N ALA A 26 11.82 -2.53 3.93
CA ALA A 26 10.45 -2.10 4.16
C ALA A 26 9.50 -3.25 4.57
N GLY A 27 9.98 -4.48 4.72
CA GLY A 27 9.17 -5.66 5.01
C GLY A 27 9.55 -6.36 6.32
N GLU A 28 8.68 -7.26 6.77
CA GLU A 28 8.90 -8.15 7.92
C GLU A 28 9.10 -9.59 7.44
N SER A 29 9.90 -10.40 8.14
CA SER A 29 10.03 -11.83 7.81
C SER A 29 8.69 -12.55 8.02
N LEU A 30 8.29 -13.35 7.05
CA LEU A 30 7.11 -14.22 7.09
C LEU A 30 7.40 -15.60 7.71
N ARG A 31 8.64 -15.86 8.17
CA ARG A 31 8.98 -17.11 8.88
C ARG A 31 7.96 -17.50 9.96
N PRO A 32 7.45 -16.58 10.81
CA PRO A 32 6.40 -16.88 11.79
C PRO A 32 5.12 -17.51 11.20
N LEU A 33 4.80 -17.21 9.94
CA LEU A 33 3.63 -17.74 9.23
C LEU A 33 3.93 -19.07 8.52
N LEU A 34 5.20 -19.34 8.19
CA LEU A 34 5.62 -20.53 7.45
C LEU A 34 5.90 -21.73 8.36
N GLN A 35 6.27 -21.47 9.62
CA GLN A 35 6.59 -22.52 10.58
C GLN A 35 5.31 -23.06 11.22
N SER A 36 5.10 -24.38 11.09
CA SER A 36 4.03 -25.05 11.82
C SER A 36 4.25 -24.85 13.31
N THR A 37 3.29 -24.21 13.96
CA THR A 37 3.35 -24.08 15.41
C THR A 37 2.97 -25.43 16.00
N PRO A 38 3.80 -26.04 16.89
CA PRO A 38 3.43 -27.28 17.55
C PRO A 38 2.06 -27.14 18.24
N ALA A 39 1.28 -28.22 18.27
CA ALA A 39 -0.01 -28.21 18.95
C ALA A 39 0.13 -27.69 20.39
N GLY A 40 -0.62 -26.65 20.73
CA GLY A 40 -0.59 -26.01 22.06
C GLY A 40 0.36 -24.82 22.21
N VAL A 41 1.16 -24.47 21.19
CA VAL A 41 1.93 -23.22 21.16
C VAL A 41 1.09 -22.15 20.45
N ALA A 42 1.04 -20.94 21.01
CA ALA A 42 0.37 -19.82 20.35
C ALA A 42 1.10 -19.48 19.05
N ALA A 43 0.39 -19.45 17.92
CA ALA A 43 0.95 -19.01 16.65
C ALA A 43 1.59 -17.63 16.81
N THR A 44 2.85 -17.51 16.43
CA THR A 44 3.54 -16.22 16.44
C THR A 44 2.87 -15.30 15.44
N ARG A 45 2.23 -14.22 15.93
CA ARG A 45 1.53 -13.27 15.07
C ARG A 45 2.52 -12.27 14.49
N ARG A 46 2.41 -12.02 13.17
CA ARG A 46 3.03 -10.86 12.51
C ARG A 46 2.53 -9.59 13.18
N ASN A 47 3.41 -8.62 13.42
CA ASN A 47 3.03 -7.34 14.05
C ASN A 47 2.28 -6.45 13.06
N LYS A 48 2.67 -6.49 11.78
CA LYS A 48 2.02 -5.73 10.73
C LYS A 48 0.68 -6.37 10.31
N THR A 49 -0.41 -5.64 10.49
CA THR A 49 -1.79 -6.07 10.24
C THR A 49 -2.39 -5.56 8.93
N TRP A 50 -1.58 -4.87 8.13
CA TRP A 50 -1.97 -4.23 6.88
C TRP A 50 -0.93 -4.45 5.78
N ALA A 51 -1.31 -4.12 4.55
CA ALA A 51 -0.44 -4.03 3.39
C ALA A 51 -0.60 -2.68 2.70
N LEU A 52 0.49 -2.15 2.16
CA LEU A 52 0.52 -0.91 1.41
C LEU A 52 0.84 -1.20 -0.06
N THR A 53 0.08 -0.59 -0.95
CA THR A 53 0.38 -0.53 -2.39
C THR A 53 0.24 0.91 -2.86
N GLN A 54 0.92 1.25 -3.94
CA GLN A 54 0.82 2.57 -4.54
C GLN A 54 0.85 2.47 -6.05
N TRP A 55 0.18 3.41 -6.73
CA TRP A 55 0.16 3.47 -8.17
C TRP A 55 0.14 4.92 -8.68
N PRO A 56 1.10 5.33 -9.53
CA PRO A 56 1.12 6.67 -10.09
C PRO A 56 0.08 6.81 -11.20
N ARG A 57 -0.47 8.02 -11.36
CA ARG A 57 -1.28 8.38 -12.54
C ARG A 57 -0.96 9.81 -12.98
N ARG A 58 -1.04 10.06 -14.27
CA ARG A 58 -1.15 11.41 -14.84
C ARG A 58 -2.43 11.44 -15.67
N PRO A 59 -3.51 12.08 -15.23
CA PRO A 59 -4.77 12.07 -15.97
C PRO A 59 -4.67 12.91 -17.27
N SER A 60 -3.85 12.51 -18.25
CA SER A 60 -3.67 13.26 -19.50
C SER A 60 -4.81 13.12 -20.50
N CYS A 61 -5.85 12.34 -20.16
CA CYS A 61 -6.93 11.98 -21.06
C CYS A 61 -8.34 12.17 -20.46
N THR A 62 -8.55 13.10 -19.53
CA THR A 62 -9.88 13.34 -18.93
C THR A 62 -10.95 13.79 -19.93
N SER A 63 -10.57 14.26 -21.13
CA SER A 63 -11.50 14.74 -22.15
C SER A 63 -11.74 13.80 -23.34
N ARG A 64 -10.99 12.69 -23.49
CA ARG A 64 -11.17 11.73 -24.59
C ARG A 64 -10.97 10.29 -24.12
N HIS A 65 -12.03 9.50 -24.17
CA HIS A 65 -12.10 8.05 -23.85
C HIS A 65 -11.21 7.14 -24.73
N THR A 66 -10.27 7.68 -25.51
CA THR A 66 -9.44 6.91 -26.45
C THR A 66 -8.10 6.46 -25.89
N CYS A 67 -7.79 6.74 -24.62
CA CYS A 67 -6.57 6.25 -23.98
C CYS A 67 -6.82 4.81 -23.50
N PRO A 68 -6.16 3.79 -24.10
CA PRO A 68 -6.50 2.38 -23.87
C PRO A 68 -6.37 1.93 -22.40
N ASP A 69 -5.64 2.68 -21.59
CA ASP A 69 -5.26 2.28 -20.23
C ASP A 69 -5.88 3.19 -19.15
N GLY A 70 -6.67 4.20 -19.54
CA GLY A 70 -7.25 5.21 -18.63
C GLY A 70 -6.24 5.98 -17.77
N GLY A 71 -4.93 5.77 -17.99
CA GLY A 71 -3.87 6.13 -17.04
C GLY A 71 -3.09 7.39 -17.34
N GLY A 72 -3.23 7.89 -18.58
CA GLY A 72 -2.31 8.83 -19.21
C GLY A 72 -0.87 8.34 -19.23
N ASP A 73 -0.01 9.04 -19.96
CA ASP A 73 1.43 8.76 -20.00
C ASP A 73 2.12 9.54 -18.87
N PRO A 74 2.74 8.87 -17.87
CA PRO A 74 3.48 9.54 -16.81
C PRO A 74 4.71 10.32 -17.30
N PHE A 75 5.09 10.17 -18.57
CA PHE A 75 6.18 10.87 -19.23
C PHE A 75 5.70 11.95 -20.20
N ASP A 76 4.39 12.17 -20.35
CA ASP A 76 3.84 13.25 -21.18
C ASP A 76 4.26 14.62 -20.60
N PRO A 77 4.82 15.52 -21.43
CA PRO A 77 5.20 16.87 -21.01
C PRO A 77 4.01 17.83 -20.81
N LEU A 78 2.80 17.44 -21.18
CA LEU A 78 1.60 18.27 -21.02
C LEU A 78 1.23 18.49 -19.53
N PRO A 79 0.63 19.64 -19.18
CA PRO A 79 0.59 20.17 -17.80
C PRO A 79 -0.44 19.50 -16.89
N ASP A 80 -0.83 18.27 -17.16
CA ASP A 80 -1.88 17.64 -16.37
C ASP A 80 -1.39 17.28 -14.98
N GLN A 81 -2.27 17.56 -14.01
CA GLN A 81 -2.00 17.40 -12.60
C GLN A 81 -1.72 15.93 -12.28
N ALA A 82 -0.47 15.64 -11.94
CA ALA A 82 -0.06 14.29 -11.62
C ALA A 82 -0.53 13.90 -10.20
N VAL A 83 -0.87 12.63 -10.05
CA VAL A 83 -1.44 12.09 -8.82
C VAL A 83 -0.78 10.77 -8.45
N MET A 84 -0.84 10.41 -7.18
CA MET A 84 -0.45 9.10 -6.68
C MET A 84 -1.61 8.51 -5.89
N GLY A 85 -1.99 7.29 -6.26
CA GLY A 85 -2.94 6.49 -5.50
C GLY A 85 -2.19 5.71 -4.46
N TYR A 86 -2.49 5.96 -3.19
CA TYR A 86 -1.98 5.16 -2.08
C TYR A 86 -3.10 4.28 -1.55
N ARG A 87 -2.83 2.99 -1.41
CA ARG A 87 -3.80 1.99 -0.97
C ARG A 87 -3.31 1.26 0.26
N LEU A 88 -4.10 1.30 1.34
CA LEU A 88 -3.91 0.49 2.53
C LEU A 88 -4.98 -0.61 2.57
N ARG A 89 -4.54 -1.86 2.70
CA ARG A 89 -5.41 -3.04 2.83
C ARG A 89 -5.21 -3.70 4.20
N THR A 90 -6.30 -3.93 4.92
CA THR A 90 -6.35 -4.76 6.13
C THR A 90 -7.02 -6.11 5.79
N ALA A 91 -7.32 -6.92 6.81
CA ALA A 91 -8.09 -8.14 6.59
C ALA A 91 -9.55 -7.86 6.21
N GLU A 92 -10.09 -6.71 6.61
CA GLU A 92 -11.53 -6.41 6.51
C GLU A 92 -11.82 -5.24 5.56
N TRP A 93 -10.82 -4.41 5.22
CA TRP A 93 -11.03 -3.19 4.47
C TRP A 93 -9.89 -2.90 3.51
N ALA A 94 -10.21 -2.29 2.36
CA ALA A 94 -9.25 -1.58 1.54
C ALA A 94 -9.65 -0.12 1.38
N TYR A 95 -8.69 0.78 1.61
CA TYR A 95 -8.85 2.21 1.42
C TYR A 95 -7.82 2.72 0.43
N VAL A 96 -8.28 3.50 -0.57
CA VAL A 96 -7.43 4.17 -1.56
C VAL A 96 -7.63 5.68 -1.43
N CYS A 97 -6.52 6.42 -1.40
CA CYS A 97 -6.53 7.87 -1.45
C CYS A 97 -5.64 8.32 -2.61
N TRP A 98 -6.28 8.95 -3.60
CA TRP A 98 -5.60 9.59 -4.72
C TRP A 98 -5.32 11.03 -4.35
N VAL A 99 -4.05 11.40 -4.27
CA VAL A 99 -3.62 12.76 -3.92
C VAL A 99 -2.77 13.34 -5.02
N GLU A 100 -2.78 14.67 -5.13
CA GLU A 100 -1.80 15.35 -5.97
C GLU A 100 -0.38 14.96 -5.56
N PHE A 101 0.45 14.78 -6.57
CA PHE A 101 1.85 14.41 -6.40
C PHE A 101 2.70 15.21 -7.38
N ASP A 102 3.70 15.93 -6.88
CA ASP A 102 4.66 16.61 -7.74
C ASP A 102 5.83 15.67 -8.06
N TRP A 103 5.90 15.28 -9.34
CA TRP A 103 6.91 14.38 -9.89
C TRP A 103 8.15 15.13 -10.42
N GLY A 104 8.27 16.42 -10.13
CA GLY A 104 9.29 17.30 -10.70
C GLY A 104 8.96 17.74 -12.12
N SER A 105 9.58 18.86 -12.55
CA SER A 105 9.47 19.38 -13.91
C SER A 105 9.94 18.35 -14.94
N GLY A 106 9.03 17.87 -15.80
CA GLY A 106 9.32 16.92 -16.88
C GLY A 106 9.20 15.44 -16.50
N GLY A 107 8.67 15.09 -15.31
CA GLY A 107 8.66 13.70 -14.86
C GLY A 107 10.04 13.11 -14.65
N ASP A 108 11.02 13.97 -14.35
CA ASP A 108 12.39 13.56 -14.07
C ASP A 108 12.39 12.57 -12.90
N PRO A 109 12.75 11.28 -13.13
CA PRO A 109 12.87 10.29 -12.06
C PRO A 109 14.01 10.62 -11.07
N HIS A 110 14.80 11.66 -11.34
CA HIS A 110 15.86 12.20 -10.49
C HIS A 110 15.55 13.60 -9.94
N GLY A 111 14.44 14.21 -10.32
CA GLY A 111 13.92 15.41 -9.68
C GLY A 111 13.59 15.09 -8.22
N GLN A 112 13.65 16.08 -7.32
CA GLN A 112 13.26 15.86 -5.92
C GLN A 112 11.77 15.47 -5.89
N ALA A 113 11.48 14.17 -5.99
CA ALA A 113 10.13 13.63 -5.85
C ALA A 113 9.54 14.20 -4.56
N SER A 114 8.45 14.93 -4.72
CA SER A 114 7.84 15.62 -3.59
C SER A 114 7.12 14.62 -2.67
N ALA A 115 6.79 15.07 -1.46
CA ALA A 115 5.90 14.31 -0.59
C ALA A 115 4.44 14.35 -1.13
N PRO A 116 3.62 13.32 -0.85
CA PRO A 116 2.20 13.37 -1.16
C PRO A 116 1.52 14.60 -0.58
N LYS A 117 0.70 15.28 -1.37
CA LYS A 117 -0.07 16.45 -0.91
C LYS A 117 -1.39 16.00 -0.30
N TRP A 118 -1.36 15.53 0.94
CA TRP A 118 -2.55 15.03 1.65
C TRP A 118 -3.71 16.03 1.80
N GLY A 119 -3.43 17.33 1.69
CA GLY A 119 -4.46 18.39 1.63
C GLY A 119 -5.17 18.52 0.28
N SER A 120 -4.65 17.90 -0.77
CA SER A 120 -5.16 17.93 -2.14
C SER A 120 -5.60 16.53 -2.57
N VAL A 121 -6.69 16.04 -1.96
CA VAL A 121 -7.29 14.75 -2.31
C VAL A 121 -8.13 14.88 -3.58
N VAL A 122 -7.81 14.05 -4.57
CA VAL A 122 -8.47 14.00 -5.89
C VAL A 122 -9.62 13.00 -5.89
N ALA A 123 -9.43 11.83 -5.27
CA ALA A 123 -10.45 10.80 -5.15
C ALA A 123 -10.19 9.90 -3.92
N ARG A 124 -11.24 9.23 -3.47
CA ARG A 124 -11.19 8.24 -2.40
C ARG A 124 -11.96 7.00 -2.81
N GLU A 125 -11.45 5.85 -2.37
CA GLU A 125 -12.13 4.57 -2.53
C GLU A 125 -12.11 3.83 -1.19
N LEU A 126 -13.23 3.21 -0.82
CA LEU A 126 -13.35 2.36 0.35
C LEU A 126 -14.10 1.09 -0.03
N TYR A 127 -13.53 -0.06 0.29
CA TYR A 127 -14.09 -1.37 -0.01
C TYR A 127 -14.09 -2.26 1.23
N SER A 128 -15.20 -2.97 1.46
CA SER A 128 -15.31 -3.98 2.52
C SER A 128 -14.86 -5.34 1.98
N HIS A 129 -14.05 -6.03 2.77
CA HIS A 129 -13.64 -7.42 2.55
C HIS A 129 -14.28 -8.36 3.58
N GLU A 130 -15.36 -7.92 4.24
CA GLU A 130 -16.13 -8.79 5.12
C GLU A 130 -16.67 -9.99 4.33
N GLY A 131 -16.29 -11.20 4.76
CA GLY A 131 -16.65 -12.43 4.06
C GLY A 131 -15.73 -12.80 2.90
N ASP A 132 -14.63 -12.07 2.67
CA ASP A 132 -13.58 -12.44 1.71
C ASP A 132 -12.92 -13.75 2.16
N ASP A 133 -13.12 -14.81 1.36
CA ASP A 133 -12.57 -16.14 1.58
C ASP A 133 -11.20 -16.34 0.90
N GLY A 134 -10.68 -15.31 0.22
CA GLY A 134 -9.41 -15.34 -0.49
C GLY A 134 -9.44 -16.12 -1.81
N SER A 135 -10.63 -16.54 -2.29
CA SER A 135 -10.77 -17.15 -3.62
C SER A 135 -10.55 -16.12 -4.73
N GLU A 136 -10.15 -16.57 -5.93
CA GLU A 136 -10.05 -15.68 -7.11
C GLU A 136 -11.37 -14.94 -7.38
N ALA A 137 -12.49 -15.66 -7.27
CA ALA A 137 -13.83 -15.10 -7.40
C ALA A 137 -14.19 -14.10 -6.29
N ALA A 138 -13.54 -14.13 -5.13
CA ALA A 138 -13.72 -13.12 -4.10
C ALA A 138 -13.15 -11.76 -4.55
N GLY A 139 -12.00 -11.75 -5.23
CA GLY A 139 -11.35 -10.51 -5.68
C GLY A 139 -12.27 -9.57 -6.47
N GLU A 140 -13.10 -10.11 -7.36
CA GLU A 140 -14.05 -9.32 -8.15
C GLU A 140 -15.31 -8.91 -7.38
N ARG A 141 -15.70 -9.65 -6.34
CA ARG A 141 -16.96 -9.42 -5.61
C ARG A 141 -16.84 -8.34 -4.54
N PHE A 142 -15.71 -8.25 -3.86
CA PHE A 142 -15.57 -7.39 -2.67
C PHE A 142 -15.12 -5.95 -2.97
N GLU A 143 -14.60 -5.68 -4.17
CA GLU A 143 -14.13 -4.34 -4.57
C GLU A 143 -15.01 -3.68 -5.65
N TRP A 144 -16.25 -4.16 -5.80
CA TRP A 144 -17.18 -3.66 -6.83
C TRP A 144 -17.85 -2.33 -6.44
N THR A 145 -18.17 -2.15 -5.15
CA THR A 145 -18.90 -0.99 -4.66
C THR A 145 -17.99 -0.08 -3.87
N ASN A 146 -17.74 1.13 -4.37
CA ASN A 146 -17.03 2.14 -3.60
C ASN A 146 -17.94 2.73 -2.52
N LEU A 147 -17.56 2.56 -1.25
CA LEU A 147 -18.29 3.00 -0.06
C LEU A 147 -17.78 4.36 0.48
N ALA A 148 -16.85 5.03 -0.21
CA ALA A 148 -16.18 6.22 0.33
C ALA A 148 -17.13 7.40 0.60
N ASP A 149 -18.21 7.52 -0.17
CA ASP A 149 -19.21 8.59 -0.01
C ASP A 149 -20.42 8.15 0.83
N ASP A 150 -20.44 6.91 1.34
CA ASP A 150 -21.51 6.42 2.20
C ASP A 150 -21.31 6.93 3.65
N PRO A 151 -22.23 7.76 4.19
CA PRO A 151 -22.10 8.29 5.54
C PRO A 151 -22.08 7.20 6.62
N ALA A 152 -22.63 6.00 6.37
CA ALA A 152 -22.57 4.89 7.32
C ALA A 152 -21.14 4.41 7.59
N HIS A 153 -20.22 4.65 6.65
CA HIS A 153 -18.82 4.21 6.72
C HIS A 153 -17.84 5.35 7.03
N GLY A 154 -18.33 6.55 7.36
CA GLY A 154 -17.50 7.74 7.54
C GLY A 154 -16.42 7.60 8.63
N SER A 155 -16.72 6.91 9.74
CA SER A 155 -15.74 6.65 10.80
C SER A 155 -14.62 5.69 10.37
N ILE A 156 -14.97 4.66 9.60
CA ILE A 156 -14.01 3.69 9.03
C ILE A 156 -13.11 4.40 8.03
N LEU A 157 -13.67 5.23 7.15
CA LEU A 157 -12.92 6.01 6.18
C LEU A 157 -11.89 6.93 6.86
N LEU A 158 -12.29 7.66 7.90
CA LEU A 158 -11.39 8.55 8.63
C LEU A 158 -10.27 7.78 9.34
N SER A 159 -10.59 6.64 9.95
CA SER A 159 -9.62 5.76 10.61
C SER A 159 -8.59 5.20 9.61
N MET A 160 -9.07 4.65 8.49
CA MET A 160 -8.23 4.10 7.43
C MET A 160 -7.38 5.19 6.78
N HIS A 161 -7.91 6.41 6.61
CA HIS A 161 -7.16 7.55 6.10
C HIS A 161 -6.00 7.93 7.02
N ALA A 162 -6.26 8.06 8.33
CA ALA A 162 -5.22 8.36 9.31
C ALA A 162 -4.12 7.28 9.31
N GLN A 163 -4.52 6.00 9.28
CA GLN A 163 -3.58 4.87 9.23
C GLN A 163 -2.75 4.88 7.94
N LEU A 164 -3.36 5.21 6.79
CA LEU A 164 -2.64 5.30 5.52
C LEU A 164 -1.60 6.42 5.53
N VAL A 165 -1.97 7.61 6.01
CA VAL A 165 -1.06 8.77 6.10
C VAL A 165 0.12 8.43 7.01
N GLU A 166 -0.13 7.81 8.16
CA GLU A 166 0.93 7.37 9.08
C GLU A 166 1.84 6.31 8.44
N ALA A 167 1.27 5.29 7.78
CA ALA A 167 2.03 4.24 7.12
C ALA A 167 2.95 4.78 6.01
N VAL A 168 2.48 5.76 5.22
CA VAL A 168 3.31 6.41 4.19
C VAL A 168 4.36 7.31 4.81
N ALA A 169 4.04 8.06 5.87
CA ALA A 169 4.97 9.00 6.49
C ALA A 169 6.10 8.32 7.28
N THR A 170 5.81 7.18 7.92
CA THR A 170 6.77 6.47 8.78
C THR A 170 7.51 5.34 8.06
N GLY A 171 7.06 4.99 6.85
CA GLY A 171 7.54 3.82 6.12
C GLY A 171 6.97 2.51 6.67
N THR A 172 7.14 1.43 5.91
CA THR A 172 6.44 0.17 6.16
C THR A 172 7.02 -0.68 7.29
N VAL A 173 8.25 -0.42 7.75
CA VAL A 173 8.85 -0.96 8.99
C VAL A 173 9.94 0.01 9.48
N LYS A 174 10.04 0.27 10.79
CA LYS A 174 11.23 0.92 11.36
C LYS A 174 12.45 0.02 11.08
N PRO A 175 13.59 0.55 10.60
CA PRO A 175 14.76 -0.27 10.35
C PRO A 175 15.07 -1.13 11.58
N LEU A 176 15.47 -2.39 11.36
CA LEU A 176 16.00 -3.28 12.41
C LEU A 176 17.29 -2.65 12.97
N LEU A 177 17.14 -1.64 13.82
CA LEU A 177 18.22 -1.03 14.56
C LEU A 177 18.60 -2.01 15.66
N GLY A 178 19.59 -2.85 15.35
CA GLY A 178 20.46 -3.52 16.31
C GLY A 178 19.75 -4.31 17.41
N SER A 179 19.27 -5.51 17.08
CA SER A 179 19.41 -6.60 18.04
C SER A 179 20.91 -6.88 18.16
N THR A 180 21.52 -6.41 19.24
CA THR A 180 22.84 -6.86 19.69
C THR A 180 22.76 -8.37 19.91
N LEU A 181 23.17 -9.14 18.90
CA LEU A 181 23.53 -10.54 19.07
C LEU A 181 24.92 -10.56 19.75
N LEU A 182 24.87 -11.02 21.01
CA LEU A 182 25.90 -11.67 21.85
C LEU A 182 27.37 -11.42 21.53
#